data_AF-A0A7S3BB71-F1
#
_entry.id   AF-A0A7S3BB71-F1
#
_cell.length_a   1.000
_cell.length_b   1.000
_cell.length_c   1.000
_cell.angle_alpha   90.00
_cell.angle_beta   90.00
_cell.angle_gamma   90.00
#
_symmetry.space_group_name_H-M   'P 1'
#
loop_
_entity.id
_entity.type
_entity.pdbx_description
1 polymer ?
#
loop_
_entity_poly.entity_id
_entity_poly.type
_entity_poly.pdbx_seq_one_letter_code
_entity_poly.pdbx_strand_id
1 'polypeptide(L)'
;KSQVDALTLGCIPVLFSPHLDEQLWPLHWRAEWRRDSSVVIDGDAILSGRLDLRDALLAISQERISWMQKTIARHAHAMHYGIGDTPGDALEVLLRAIVDHADAADNRRHGESFYDERLDSDEPLPADCADLGFSELLQRVLPATIADQLKHRSPRRQCATFIGGTIARCAEALPESRAVAGPSLQLELRDVCQRSCGLCKQ
;
A
#
# COMPACT_ATOMS: atom_id res chain seq x y z
N LYS A 1 17.58 12.10 18.95
CA LYS A 1 17.81 10.94 19.85
C LYS A 1 16.85 10.96 21.03
N SER A 2 16.76 12.06 21.80
CA SER A 2 15.91 12.13 23.00
C SER A 2 14.42 11.82 22.82
N GLN A 3 13.80 12.14 21.67
CA GLN A 3 12.37 11.91 21.46
C GLN A 3 12.01 10.43 21.30
N VAL A 4 12.83 9.69 20.54
CA VAL A 4 12.65 8.24 20.35
C VAL A 4 12.82 7.52 21.68
N ASP A 5 13.84 7.91 22.45
CA ASP A 5 14.09 7.37 23.79
C ASP A 5 12.90 7.68 24.73
N ALA A 6 12.38 8.91 24.72
CA ALA A 6 11.21 9.27 25.52
C ALA A 6 9.99 8.40 25.17
N LEU A 7 9.65 8.27 23.89
CA LEU A 7 8.50 7.48 23.43
C LEU A 7 8.65 6.00 23.79
N THR A 8 9.84 5.42 23.57
CA THR A 8 10.11 4.01 23.87
C THR A 8 10.13 3.71 25.37
N LEU A 9 10.46 4.71 26.20
CA LEU A 9 10.35 4.64 27.66
C LEU A 9 8.95 5.00 28.19
N GLY A 10 7.96 5.21 27.31
CA GLY A 10 6.58 5.57 27.71
C GLY A 10 6.40 7.01 28.20
N CYS A 11 7.40 7.86 28.01
CA CYS A 11 7.38 9.28 28.39
C CYS A 11 6.73 10.13 27.29
N ILE A 12 5.99 11.17 27.68
CA ILE A 12 5.39 12.12 26.74
C ILE A 12 6.45 13.14 26.30
N PRO A 13 6.89 13.16 25.03
CA PRO A 13 7.81 14.18 24.54
C PRO A 13 7.18 15.57 24.54
N VAL A 14 7.97 16.56 24.95
CA VAL A 14 7.64 17.99 24.84
C VAL A 14 8.49 18.57 23.71
N LEU A 15 7.83 19.16 22.71
CA LEU A 15 8.44 19.72 21.52
C LEU A 15 8.35 21.25 21.59
N PHE A 16 9.47 21.93 21.40
CA PHE A 16 9.55 23.40 21.52
C PHE A 16 9.51 24.14 20.18
N SER A 17 9.36 23.42 19.07
CA SER A 17 9.30 24.01 17.73
C SER A 17 8.14 23.39 16.97
N PRO A 18 7.03 24.15 16.78
CA PRO A 18 5.89 23.68 16.00
C PRO A 18 6.27 23.26 14.57
N HIS A 19 7.26 23.93 13.98
CA HIS A 19 7.76 23.60 12.64
C HIS A 19 8.48 22.25 12.58
N LEU A 20 9.18 21.88 13.66
CA LEU A 20 9.86 20.58 13.73
C LEU A 20 8.88 19.43 13.99
N ASP A 21 7.75 19.67 14.66
CA ASP A 21 6.74 18.63 14.91
C ASP A 21 6.42 17.85 13.62
N GLU A 22 6.17 18.56 12.53
CA GLU A 22 5.77 17.97 11.25
C GLU A 22 6.86 17.16 10.54
N GLN A 23 8.12 17.48 10.80
CA GLN A 23 9.27 16.90 10.10
C GLN A 23 9.89 15.71 10.83
N LEU A 24 9.53 15.50 12.09
CA LEU A 24 10.12 14.46 12.92
C LEU A 24 9.50 13.10 12.60
N TRP A 25 10.32 12.24 11.98
CA TRP A 25 10.02 10.82 11.73
C TRP A 25 8.69 10.59 11.00
N PRO A 26 8.46 11.21 9.82
CA PRO A 26 7.14 11.24 9.18
C PRO A 26 6.56 9.86 8.84
N LEU A 27 7.42 8.84 8.66
CA LEU A 27 6.99 7.47 8.40
C LEU A 27 6.52 6.75 9.69
N HIS A 28 7.24 6.98 10.79
CA HIS A 28 7.09 6.26 12.06
C HIS A 28 6.14 6.98 13.03
N TRP A 29 6.27 8.30 13.14
CA TRP A 29 5.49 9.16 14.02
C TRP A 29 4.43 9.96 13.26
N ARG A 30 3.47 9.21 12.69
CA ARG A 30 2.41 9.75 11.84
C ARG A 30 1.56 10.80 12.56
N ALA A 31 1.00 11.72 11.77
CA ALA A 31 0.32 12.92 12.25
C ALA A 31 -0.81 12.63 13.26
N GLU A 32 -1.55 11.53 13.07
CA GLU A 32 -2.68 11.17 13.91
C GLU A 32 -2.25 10.89 15.34
N TRP A 33 -1.27 9.99 15.52
CA TRP A 33 -0.85 9.60 16.87
C TRP A 33 0.22 10.53 17.44
N ARG A 34 0.96 11.29 16.61
CA ARG A 34 1.92 12.30 17.07
C ARG A 34 1.28 13.43 17.86
N ARG A 35 0.21 14.02 17.32
CA ARG A 35 -0.58 15.04 18.03
C ARG A 35 -1.16 14.51 19.34
N ASP A 36 -1.45 13.22 19.37
CA ASP A 36 -2.01 12.51 20.53
C ASP A 36 -0.97 11.85 21.43
N SER A 37 0.33 12.06 21.21
CA SER A 37 1.41 11.50 22.03
C SER A 37 2.48 12.52 22.42
N SER A 38 2.33 13.78 22.02
CA SER A 38 3.29 14.84 22.32
C SER A 38 2.59 16.09 22.85
N VAL A 39 3.39 16.94 23.49
CA VAL A 39 3.00 18.31 23.82
C VAL A 39 3.86 19.25 22.99
N VAL A 40 3.24 20.08 22.16
CA VAL A 40 3.93 21.12 21.40
C VAL A 40 3.76 22.46 22.10
N ILE A 41 4.88 23.10 22.44
CA ILE A 41 4.93 24.40 23.10
C ILE A 41 5.75 25.34 22.22
N ASP A 42 5.32 26.60 22.11
CA ASP A 42 6.09 27.63 21.40
C ASP A 42 7.35 27.98 22.21
N GLY A 43 8.51 27.50 21.73
CA GLY A 43 9.81 27.78 22.34
C GLY A 43 10.16 29.26 22.34
N ASP A 44 9.77 30.03 21.32
CA ASP A 44 10.06 31.46 21.24
C ASP A 44 9.24 32.24 22.29
N ALA A 45 8.03 31.77 22.61
CA ALA A 45 7.23 32.33 23.71
C ALA A 45 7.88 32.08 25.09
N ILE A 46 8.49 30.91 25.30
CA ILE A 46 9.23 30.62 26.53
C ILE A 46 10.47 31.50 26.64
N LEU A 47 11.29 31.57 25.59
CA LEU A 47 12.54 32.34 25.58
C LEU A 47 12.30 33.85 25.75
N SER A 48 11.17 34.36 25.24
CA SER A 48 10.77 35.77 25.43
C SER A 48 10.08 36.05 26.76
N GLY A 49 9.87 35.05 27.61
CA GLY A 49 9.17 35.19 28.90
C GLY A 49 7.66 35.44 28.77
N ARG A 50 7.08 35.24 27.57
CA ARG A 50 5.63 35.36 27.34
C ARG A 50 4.86 34.14 27.83
N LEU A 51 5.54 33.01 27.99
CA LEU A 51 4.97 31.75 28.44
C LEU A 51 5.85 31.13 29.53
N ASP A 52 5.28 30.87 30.70
CA ASP A 52 5.93 30.05 31.72
C ASP A 52 5.75 28.56 31.39
N LEU A 53 6.86 27.85 31.24
CA LEU A 53 6.86 26.43 30.86
C LEU A 53 6.19 25.56 31.93
N ARG A 54 6.41 25.85 33.22
CA ARG A 54 5.90 25.04 34.31
C ARG A 54 4.38 25.16 34.37
N ASP A 55 3.86 26.39 34.28
CA ASP A 55 2.42 26.64 34.28
C ASP A 55 1.75 26.01 33.05
N ALA A 56 2.38 26.11 31.87
CA ALA A 56 1.90 25.47 30.65
C ALA A 56 1.80 23.93 30.79
N LEU A 57 2.80 23.29 31.41
CA LEU A 57 2.80 21.84 31.64
C LEU A 57 1.81 21.42 32.74
N LEU A 58 1.66 22.21 33.81
CA LEU A 58 0.70 21.96 34.89
C LEU A 58 -0.75 22.14 34.43
N ALA A 59 -0.99 22.95 33.40
CA ALA A 59 -2.31 23.15 32.80
C ALA A 59 -2.82 21.92 32.03
N ILE A 60 -1.97 20.95 31.71
CA ILE A 60 -2.37 19.74 30.99
C ILE A 60 -3.19 18.84 31.93
N SER A 61 -4.42 18.52 31.53
CA SER A 61 -5.30 17.69 32.35
C SER A 61 -4.77 16.26 32.49
N GLN A 62 -5.06 15.64 33.63
CA GLN A 62 -4.73 14.22 33.87
C GLN A 62 -5.39 13.28 32.86
N GLU A 63 -6.60 13.62 32.40
CA GLU A 63 -7.27 12.90 31.32
C GLU A 63 -6.45 12.94 30.02
N ARG A 64 -5.96 14.12 29.63
CA ARG A 64 -5.12 14.26 28.43
C ARG A 64 -3.78 13.52 28.59
N ILE A 65 -3.16 13.55 29.77
CA ILE A 65 -1.94 12.78 30.07
C ILE A 65 -2.21 11.29 29.91
N SER A 66 -3.29 10.77 30.51
CA SER A 66 -3.66 9.35 30.39
C SER A 66 -3.93 8.95 28.93
N TRP A 67 -4.58 9.82 28.17
CA TRP A 67 -4.78 9.61 26.74
C TRP A 67 -3.45 9.51 25.98
N MET A 68 -2.54 10.47 26.20
CA MET A 68 -1.22 10.47 25.55
C MET A 68 -0.41 9.21 25.89
N GLN A 69 -0.40 8.78 27.14
CA GLN A 69 0.26 7.55 27.56
C GLN A 69 -0.33 6.30 26.90
N LYS A 70 -1.66 6.21 26.77
CA LYS A 70 -2.32 5.10 26.05
C LYS A 70 -1.96 5.09 24.57
N THR A 71 -1.90 6.26 23.94
CA THR A 71 -1.46 6.41 22.55
C THR A 71 -0.01 5.94 22.38
N ILE A 72 0.90 6.37 23.27
CA ILE A 72 2.30 5.95 23.27
C ILE A 72 2.39 4.42 23.44
N ALA A 73 1.73 3.85 24.44
CA ALA A 73 1.75 2.41 24.68
C ALA A 73 1.26 1.61 23.45
N ARG A 74 0.29 2.15 22.70
CA ARG A 74 -0.23 1.51 21.50
C ARG A 74 0.73 1.62 20.31
N HIS A 75 1.46 2.71 20.14
CA HIS A 75 2.17 3.03 18.89
C HIS A 75 3.69 3.12 18.99
N ALA A 76 4.27 3.22 20.19
CA ALA A 76 5.72 3.43 20.37
C ALA A 76 6.60 2.31 19.81
N HIS A 77 6.04 1.12 19.61
CA HIS A 77 6.73 0.01 18.95
C HIS A 77 7.19 0.38 17.53
N ALA A 78 6.45 1.24 16.81
CA ALA A 78 6.83 1.74 15.49
C ALA A 78 8.10 2.60 15.51
N MET A 79 8.57 3.02 16.69
CA MET A 79 9.78 3.85 16.85
C MET A 79 11.04 3.03 17.19
N HIS A 80 10.90 1.71 17.41
CA HIS A 80 12.01 0.82 17.77
C HIS A 80 12.18 -0.31 16.74
N TYR A 81 13.42 -0.78 16.58
CA TYR A 81 13.73 -1.95 15.75
C TYR A 81 13.63 -3.21 16.61
N GLY A 82 12.52 -3.93 16.48
CA GLY A 82 12.31 -5.20 17.16
C GLY A 82 12.97 -6.35 16.39
N ILE A 83 13.43 -7.38 17.08
CA ILE A 83 13.81 -8.64 16.44
C ILE A 83 12.62 -9.59 16.57
N GLY A 84 11.86 -9.77 15.48
CA GLY A 84 10.90 -10.86 15.28
C GLY A 84 9.55 -10.80 16.01
N ASP A 85 9.45 -10.06 17.12
CA ASP A 85 8.31 -10.24 18.05
C ASP A 85 7.33 -9.06 18.10
N THR A 86 7.55 -8.00 17.31
CA THR A 86 6.70 -6.80 17.37
C THR A 86 6.21 -6.40 15.99
N PRO A 87 5.01 -6.83 15.58
CA PRO A 87 4.42 -6.40 14.32
C PRO A 87 4.32 -4.87 14.25
N GLY A 88 4.60 -4.31 13.08
CA GLY A 88 4.56 -2.85 12.86
C GLY A 88 5.71 -2.08 13.48
N ASP A 89 6.86 -2.73 13.73
CA ASP A 89 8.06 -2.07 14.23
C ASP A 89 8.66 -1.07 13.22
N ALA A 90 9.75 -0.41 13.62
CA ALA A 90 10.40 0.60 12.78
C ALA A 90 10.91 0.07 11.43
N LEU A 91 11.31 -1.21 11.35
CA LEU A 91 11.77 -1.83 10.11
C LEU A 91 10.59 -2.14 9.20
N GLU A 92 9.53 -2.77 9.71
CA GLU A 92 8.33 -3.08 8.94
C GLU A 92 7.67 -1.81 8.40
N VAL A 93 7.58 -0.76 9.22
CA VAL A 93 7.06 0.55 8.79
C VAL A 93 7.89 1.13 7.65
N LEU A 94 9.21 1.02 7.72
CA LEU A 94 10.11 1.50 6.68
C LEU A 94 9.97 0.67 5.39
N LEU A 95 9.98 -0.66 5.49
CA LEU A 95 9.85 -1.56 4.34
C LEU A 95 8.51 -1.35 3.63
N ARG A 96 7.42 -1.19 4.40
CA ARG A 96 6.10 -0.88 3.85
C ARG A 96 6.11 0.44 3.08
N ALA A 97 6.71 1.49 3.64
CA ALA A 97 6.83 2.77 2.95
C ALA A 97 7.64 2.68 1.64
N ILE A 98 8.66 1.83 1.58
CA ILE A 98 9.44 1.58 0.36
C ILE A 98 8.57 0.89 -0.71
N VAL A 99 7.82 -0.14 -0.33
CA VAL A 99 6.89 -0.84 -1.24
C VAL A 99 5.83 0.12 -1.76
N ASP A 100 5.18 0.88 -0.88
CA ASP A 100 4.15 1.86 -1.26
C ASP A 100 4.70 2.90 -2.25
N HIS A 101 5.96 3.33 -2.07
CA HIS A 101 6.60 4.28 -2.96
C HIS A 101 6.95 3.69 -4.33
N ALA A 102 7.39 2.42 -4.36
CA ALA A 102 7.67 1.70 -5.60
C ALA A 102 6.39 1.50 -6.42
N ASP A 103 5.30 1.06 -5.78
CA ASP A 103 4.00 0.89 -6.43
C ASP A 103 3.44 2.21 -6.96
N ALA A 104 3.60 3.30 -6.20
CA ALA A 104 3.19 4.63 -6.66
C ALA A 104 4.00 5.10 -7.88
N ALA A 105 5.29 4.77 -7.95
CA ALA A 105 6.14 5.11 -9.09
C ALA A 105 5.78 4.29 -10.34
N ASP A 106 5.48 3.00 -10.17
CA ASP A 106 5.09 2.11 -11.26
C ASP A 106 3.73 2.52 -11.87
N ASN A 107 2.76 2.82 -11.01
CA ASN A 107 1.45 3.33 -11.43
C ASN A 107 1.55 4.66 -12.21
N ARG A 108 2.49 5.55 -11.86
CA ARG A 108 2.72 6.78 -12.63
C ARG A 108 3.26 6.49 -14.02
N ARG A 109 4.20 5.54 -14.14
CA ARG A 109 4.76 5.13 -15.45
C ARG A 109 3.69 4.50 -16.36
N HIS A 110 2.83 3.65 -15.80
CA HIS A 110 1.78 2.99 -16.57
C HIS A 110 0.56 3.88 -16.85
N GLY A 111 0.29 4.89 -16.02
CA GLY A 111 -0.76 5.88 -16.26
C GLY A 111 -0.46 6.83 -17.42
N GLU A 112 0.82 7.07 -17.73
CA GLU A 112 1.24 7.96 -18.81
C GLU A 112 1.43 7.26 -20.17
N SER A 113 1.53 5.92 -20.22
CA SER A 113 1.96 5.20 -21.44
C SER A 113 0.89 4.37 -22.18
N PHE A 114 -0.41 4.51 -21.89
CA PHE A 114 -1.41 3.59 -22.46
C PHE A 114 -2.51 4.19 -23.35
N TYR A 115 -2.61 5.52 -23.51
CA TYR A 115 -3.69 6.10 -24.33
C TYR A 115 -3.27 7.09 -25.43
N ASP A 116 -1.97 7.31 -25.69
CA ASP A 116 -1.56 8.41 -26.60
C ASP A 116 -0.90 8.00 -27.92
N GLU A 117 -0.83 6.71 -28.28
CA GLU A 117 -0.16 6.31 -29.54
C GLU A 117 -0.95 5.36 -30.45
N ARG A 118 -2.21 5.01 -30.13
CA ARG A 118 -2.98 4.04 -30.93
C ARG A 118 -4.48 4.33 -31.04
N LEU A 119 -4.86 5.54 -31.46
CA LEU A 119 -6.23 5.82 -31.91
C LEU A 119 -6.34 6.61 -33.23
N ASP A 120 -5.27 6.68 -34.03
CA ASP A 120 -5.33 7.25 -35.40
C ASP A 120 -5.15 6.21 -36.52
N SER A 121 -5.10 4.91 -36.19
CA SER A 121 -5.22 3.87 -37.22
C SER A 121 -6.69 3.59 -37.48
N ASP A 122 -7.26 4.25 -38.49
CA ASP A 122 -8.53 3.92 -39.18
C ASP A 122 -8.52 2.50 -39.82
N GLU A 123 -7.79 1.55 -39.27
CA GLU A 123 -7.88 0.15 -39.70
C GLU A 123 -9.15 -0.46 -39.09
N PRO A 124 -10.14 -0.84 -39.92
CA PRO A 124 -11.31 -1.52 -39.43
C PRO A 124 -10.88 -2.84 -38.77
N LEU A 125 -11.38 -3.06 -37.55
CA LEU A 125 -11.23 -4.35 -36.87
C LEU A 125 -11.69 -5.49 -37.80
N PRO A 126 -10.98 -6.63 -37.83
CA PRO A 126 -11.38 -7.79 -38.61
C PRO A 126 -12.83 -8.16 -38.29
N ALA A 127 -13.66 -8.28 -39.33
CA ALA A 127 -15.12 -8.52 -39.23
C ALA A 127 -15.46 -9.80 -38.43
N ASP A 128 -14.49 -10.71 -38.33
CA ASP A 128 -14.52 -11.99 -37.68
C ASP A 128 -14.41 -11.92 -36.14
N CYS A 129 -14.18 -10.75 -35.55
CA CYS A 129 -14.20 -10.55 -34.09
C CYS A 129 -15.48 -9.87 -33.56
N ALA A 130 -16.34 -9.34 -34.43
CA ALA A 130 -17.53 -8.58 -34.02
C ALA A 130 -18.66 -9.45 -33.43
N ASP A 131 -18.65 -10.76 -33.73
CA ASP A 131 -19.78 -11.64 -33.43
C ASP A 131 -19.56 -12.60 -32.25
N LEU A 132 -18.36 -12.62 -31.64
CA LEU A 132 -18.11 -13.48 -30.49
C LEU A 132 -18.45 -12.75 -29.18
N GLY A 133 -19.60 -13.11 -28.61
CA GLY A 133 -20.00 -12.63 -27.30
C GLY A 133 -18.98 -13.01 -26.22
N PHE A 134 -18.77 -12.12 -25.24
CA PHE A 134 -17.82 -12.27 -24.13
C PHE A 134 -17.85 -13.65 -23.44
N SER A 135 -19.03 -14.29 -23.37
CA SER A 135 -19.23 -15.63 -22.81
C SER A 135 -18.50 -16.74 -23.59
N GLU A 136 -18.41 -16.60 -24.91
CA GLU A 136 -17.81 -17.59 -25.82
C GLU A 136 -16.28 -17.51 -25.80
N LEU A 137 -15.76 -16.29 -25.61
CA LEU A 137 -14.33 -16.02 -25.46
C LEU A 137 -13.80 -16.57 -24.13
N LEU A 138 -14.58 -16.44 -23.05
CA LEU A 138 -14.26 -17.05 -21.75
C LEU A 138 -14.22 -18.58 -21.79
N GLN A 139 -15.11 -19.21 -22.54
CA GLN A 139 -15.18 -20.68 -22.65
C GLN A 139 -14.03 -21.29 -23.46
N ARG A 140 -13.42 -20.52 -24.37
CA ARG A 140 -12.28 -21.00 -25.16
C ARG A 140 -10.95 -20.91 -24.43
N VAL A 141 -10.80 -19.98 -23.50
CA VAL A 141 -9.53 -19.69 -22.82
C VAL A 141 -9.45 -20.33 -21.43
N LEU A 142 -10.58 -20.60 -20.78
CA LEU A 142 -10.60 -21.10 -19.41
C LEU A 142 -11.17 -22.53 -19.33
N PRO A 143 -10.65 -23.37 -18.42
CA PRO A 143 -11.29 -24.63 -18.05
C PRO A 143 -12.76 -24.39 -17.64
N ALA A 144 -13.67 -25.28 -18.06
CA ALA A 144 -15.11 -25.11 -17.92
C ALA A 144 -15.58 -24.75 -16.48
N THR A 145 -14.86 -25.24 -15.47
CA THR A 145 -15.13 -24.97 -14.04
C THR A 145 -14.91 -23.53 -13.62
N ILE A 146 -14.00 -22.80 -14.27
CA ILE A 146 -13.69 -21.38 -13.97
C ILE A 146 -14.64 -20.47 -14.78
N ALA A 147 -14.93 -20.85 -16.03
CA ALA A 147 -15.86 -20.09 -16.88
C ALA A 147 -17.27 -20.00 -16.25
N ASP A 148 -17.77 -21.08 -15.64
CA ASP A 148 -19.09 -21.10 -14.99
C ASP A 148 -19.19 -20.21 -13.75
N GLN A 149 -18.11 -20.10 -12.97
CA GLN A 149 -18.07 -19.22 -11.79
C GLN A 149 -18.10 -17.73 -12.15
N LEU A 150 -17.67 -17.38 -13.37
CA LEU A 150 -17.59 -15.99 -13.83
C LEU A 150 -18.86 -15.49 -14.52
N LYS A 151 -19.71 -16.38 -15.03
CA LYS A 151 -21.00 -16.04 -15.68
C LYS A 151 -21.96 -15.26 -14.78
N HIS A 152 -21.82 -15.34 -13.46
CA HIS A 152 -22.71 -14.71 -12.49
C HIS A 152 -22.24 -13.34 -11.96
N ARG A 153 -21.17 -12.75 -12.52
CA ARG A 153 -20.64 -11.46 -12.06
C ARG A 153 -20.76 -10.36 -13.12
N SER A 154 -21.15 -9.16 -12.68
CA SER A 154 -21.46 -8.01 -13.54
C SER A 154 -20.28 -7.56 -14.44
N PRO A 155 -20.54 -7.23 -15.72
CA PRO A 155 -19.51 -7.06 -16.76
C PRO A 155 -18.62 -5.81 -16.64
N ARG A 156 -18.97 -4.82 -15.80
CA ARG A 156 -18.31 -3.50 -15.80
C ARG A 156 -16.96 -3.40 -15.05
N ARG A 157 -16.43 -4.47 -14.45
CA ARG A 157 -15.16 -4.42 -13.69
C ARG A 157 -14.00 -5.27 -14.25
N GLN A 158 -14.16 -5.88 -15.43
CA GLN A 158 -13.30 -7.02 -15.78
C GLN A 158 -12.11 -6.73 -16.72
N CYS A 159 -12.07 -5.71 -17.58
CA CYS A 159 -10.95 -5.64 -18.52
C CYS A 159 -9.60 -5.21 -17.92
N ALA A 160 -9.56 -4.27 -16.97
CA ALA A 160 -8.28 -3.79 -16.42
C ALA A 160 -7.69 -4.71 -15.32
N THR A 161 -8.55 -5.43 -14.58
CA THR A 161 -8.11 -6.29 -13.46
C THR A 161 -7.69 -7.69 -13.91
N PHE A 162 -8.14 -8.15 -15.09
CA PHE A 162 -8.03 -9.55 -15.49
C PHE A 162 -6.63 -9.96 -15.98
N ILE A 163 -5.87 -9.05 -16.61
CA ILE A 163 -4.53 -9.36 -17.13
C ILE A 163 -3.46 -9.33 -16.02
N GLY A 164 -3.59 -8.42 -15.04
CA GLY A 164 -2.62 -8.32 -13.94
C GLY A 164 -2.91 -9.22 -12.72
N GLY A 165 -4.19 -9.41 -12.37
CA GLY A 165 -4.54 -10.02 -11.07
C GLY A 165 -4.63 -11.54 -11.05
N THR A 166 -4.93 -12.19 -12.19
CA THR A 166 -5.27 -13.63 -12.21
C THR A 166 -4.04 -14.53 -12.26
N ILE A 167 -2.94 -14.07 -12.88
CA ILE A 167 -1.68 -14.84 -12.90
C ILE A 167 -1.09 -14.94 -11.49
N ALA A 168 -1.21 -13.88 -10.68
CA ALA A 168 -0.72 -13.89 -9.29
C ALA A 168 -1.60 -14.74 -8.35
N ARG A 169 -2.93 -14.69 -8.50
CA ARG A 169 -3.85 -15.37 -7.57
C ARG A 169 -4.06 -16.87 -7.84
N CYS A 170 -3.86 -17.34 -9.06
CA CYS A 170 -3.90 -18.79 -9.34
C CYS A 170 -2.72 -19.55 -8.73
N ALA A 171 -1.60 -18.87 -8.40
CA ALA A 171 -0.45 -19.49 -7.75
C ALA A 171 -0.62 -19.71 -6.23
N GLU A 172 -1.51 -18.95 -5.58
CA GLU A 172 -1.67 -18.98 -4.11
C GLU A 172 -2.82 -19.87 -3.61
N ALA A 173 -3.79 -20.22 -4.47
CA ALA A 173 -5.03 -20.88 -4.05
C ALA A 173 -5.02 -22.43 -4.09
N LEU A 174 -3.88 -23.09 -4.30
CA LEU A 174 -3.79 -24.57 -4.35
C LEU A 174 -2.70 -25.10 -3.42
N PRO A 175 -3.02 -25.48 -2.16
CA PRO A 175 -2.04 -26.05 -1.23
C PRO A 175 -1.58 -27.46 -1.59
N GLU A 176 -2.31 -28.19 -2.44
CA GLU A 176 -2.08 -29.64 -2.66
C GLU A 176 -1.41 -30.01 -3.99
N SER A 177 -1.09 -29.06 -4.88
CA SER A 177 -0.51 -29.38 -6.21
C SER A 177 0.98 -29.05 -6.39
N ARG A 178 1.72 -28.79 -5.30
CA ARG A 178 3.17 -28.54 -5.35
C ARG A 178 4.02 -29.74 -5.81
N ALA A 179 3.42 -30.90 -6.10
CA ALA A 179 4.16 -32.10 -6.47
C ALA A 179 4.22 -32.42 -7.98
N VAL A 180 3.39 -31.85 -8.87
CA VAL A 180 3.39 -32.26 -10.30
C VAL A 180 2.99 -31.13 -11.25
N ALA A 181 3.75 -30.03 -11.29
CA ALA A 181 3.67 -29.10 -12.42
C ALA A 181 5.08 -28.91 -12.98
N GLY A 182 5.44 -29.74 -13.96
CA GLY A 182 6.68 -29.61 -14.70
C GLY A 182 6.69 -28.34 -15.57
N PRO A 183 7.89 -27.87 -15.97
CA PRO A 183 8.10 -26.60 -16.71
C PRO A 183 7.32 -26.50 -18.03
N SER A 184 6.79 -27.60 -18.56
CA SER A 184 5.99 -27.64 -19.78
C SER A 184 4.65 -26.90 -19.69
N LEU A 185 3.98 -26.88 -18.52
CA LEU A 185 2.65 -26.25 -18.39
C LEU A 185 2.73 -24.70 -18.40
N GLN A 186 3.83 -24.15 -17.89
CA GLN A 186 4.06 -22.70 -17.90
C GLN A 186 4.42 -22.17 -19.29
N LEU A 187 5.07 -23.00 -20.11
CA LEU A 187 5.38 -22.67 -21.51
C LEU A 187 4.13 -22.66 -22.38
N GLU A 188 3.21 -23.63 -22.23
CA GLU A 188 1.97 -23.66 -23.03
C GLU A 188 1.03 -22.47 -22.71
N LEU A 189 0.89 -22.08 -21.45
CA LEU A 189 0.09 -20.92 -21.07
C LEU A 189 0.64 -19.60 -21.64
N ARG A 190 1.98 -19.48 -21.69
CA ARG A 190 2.65 -18.32 -22.28
C ARG A 190 2.47 -18.26 -23.80
N ASP A 191 2.55 -19.41 -24.47
CA ASP A 191 2.38 -19.54 -25.92
C ASP A 191 0.95 -19.25 -26.36
N VAL A 192 -0.05 -19.67 -25.57
CA VAL A 192 -1.47 -19.36 -25.83
C VAL A 192 -1.75 -17.87 -25.65
N CYS A 193 -1.21 -17.24 -24.60
CA CYS A 193 -1.31 -15.79 -24.42
C CYS A 193 -0.61 -15.00 -25.56
N GLN A 194 0.54 -15.46 -26.04
CA GLN A 194 1.26 -14.81 -27.15
C GLN A 194 0.54 -14.95 -28.50
N ARG A 195 -0.21 -16.04 -28.73
CA ARG A 195 -0.96 -16.23 -29.97
C ARG A 195 -2.30 -15.50 -29.99
N SER A 196 -2.96 -15.36 -28.84
CA SER A 196 -4.27 -14.72 -28.73
C SER A 196 -4.23 -13.21 -28.56
N CYS A 197 -3.15 -12.66 -27.98
CA CYS A 197 -2.90 -11.23 -27.96
C CYS A 197 -1.72 -10.94 -28.89
N GLY A 198 -1.99 -10.42 -30.10
CA GLY A 198 -0.96 -9.99 -31.06
C GLY A 198 -0.06 -8.83 -30.60
N LEU A 199 0.11 -8.63 -29.29
CA LEU A 199 0.81 -7.54 -28.62
C LEU A 199 2.14 -7.95 -27.96
N CYS A 200 2.67 -9.13 -28.29
CA CYS A 200 4.02 -9.53 -27.87
C CYS A 200 4.85 -9.96 -29.08
N LYS A 201 5.12 -9.01 -29.98
CA LYS A 201 6.31 -9.08 -30.83
C LYS A 201 7.29 -7.98 -30.40
N GLN A 202 8.32 -8.46 -29.70
CA GLN A 202 9.57 -7.83 -29.24
C GLN A 202 9.45 -6.59 -28.36
#